data_AF-A0A4R6RRS9-F1
#
_entry.id   AF-A0A4R6RRS9-F1
#
_cell.length_a   1.000
_cell.length_b   1.000
_cell.length_c   1.000
_cell.angle_alpha   90.00
_cell.angle_beta   90.00
_cell.angle_gamma   90.00
#
_symmetry.space_group_name_H-M   'P 1'
#
loop_
_entity.id
_entity.type
_entity.pdbx_description
1 polymer ?
#
loop_
_entity_poly.entity_id
_entity_poly.type
_entity_poly.pdbx_seq_one_letter_code
_entity_poly.pdbx_strand_id
1 'polypeptide(L)'
;MKKIVVLVSVLAAMFMFLAAVQAEEIDVWEQAREEGIQFRAVGNEPGWLVEVKDDQRIKFVNDYGNLEIKAPVDDLWLGPAGEDKIYYIENDVVQFQVIIMKKSYQDPMSGEVFPYQVRVVFPNKSYVGGGRLLIEAEDNTRGAEEENGQPEGNTED
;
A
#
# COMPACT_ATOMS: atom_id res chain seq x y z
N MET A 1 0.06 -13.17 64.76
CA MET A 1 -1.07 -12.79 63.87
C MET A 1 -0.86 -11.45 63.14
N LYS A 2 -0.25 -10.42 63.73
CA LYS A 2 -0.04 -9.10 63.08
C LYS A 2 1.03 -9.05 61.96
N LYS A 3 2.05 -9.91 62.00
CA LYS A 3 3.15 -9.93 61.02
C LYS A 3 2.82 -10.64 59.70
N ILE A 4 1.86 -11.57 59.72
CA ILE A 4 1.44 -12.34 58.54
C ILE A 4 0.53 -11.49 57.64
N VAL A 5 -0.32 -10.64 58.23
CA VAL A 5 -1.23 -9.76 57.47
C VAL A 5 -0.46 -8.69 56.67
N VAL A 6 0.63 -8.15 57.23
CA VAL A 6 1.44 -7.11 56.56
C VAL A 6 2.19 -7.67 55.33
N LEU A 7 2.66 -8.91 55.39
CA LEU A 7 3.40 -9.53 54.28
C LEU A 7 2.50 -9.82 53.07
N VAL A 8 1.24 -10.20 53.31
CA VAL A 8 0.24 -10.45 52.25
C VAL A 8 -0.18 -9.13 51.57
N SER A 9 -0.28 -8.03 52.32
CA SER A 9 -0.60 -6.72 51.74
C SER A 9 0.51 -6.11 50.89
N VAL A 10 1.79 -6.39 51.18
CA VAL A 10 2.91 -5.91 50.35
C VAL A 10 3.01 -6.74 49.06
N LEU A 11 2.71 -8.04 49.10
CA LEU A 11 2.71 -8.90 47.91
C LEU A 11 1.56 -8.55 46.94
N ALA A 12 0.40 -8.15 47.47
CA ALA A 12 -0.74 -7.72 46.66
C ALA A 12 -0.50 -6.37 45.97
N ALA A 13 0.26 -5.46 46.60
CA ALA A 13 0.63 -4.18 45.99
C ALA A 13 1.73 -4.31 44.92
N MET A 14 2.58 -5.34 45.01
CA MET A 14 3.65 -5.58 44.04
C MET A 14 3.17 -6.25 42.75
N PHE A 15 1.92 -6.75 42.73
CA PHE A 15 1.29 -7.31 41.53
C PHE A 15 0.47 -6.29 40.71
N MET A 16 0.35 -5.04 41.20
CA MET A 16 -0.51 -4.02 40.58
C MET A 16 0.24 -3.07 39.62
N PHE A 17 1.50 -3.37 39.29
CA PHE A 17 2.32 -2.64 38.31
C PHE A 17 2.68 -3.44 37.05
N LEU A 18 2.00 -4.57 36.80
CA LEU A 18 1.89 -5.10 35.45
C LEU A 18 0.67 -4.46 34.79
N ALA A 19 0.76 -3.16 34.50
CA ALA A 19 -0.05 -2.63 33.41
C ALA A 19 0.41 -3.42 32.18
N ALA A 20 -0.45 -4.32 31.71
CA ALA A 20 -0.26 -5.00 30.44
C ALA A 20 0.02 -3.90 29.42
N VAL A 21 1.26 -3.82 28.94
CA VAL A 21 1.58 -3.06 27.74
C VAL A 21 0.89 -3.84 26.63
N GLN A 22 -0.36 -3.48 26.36
CA GLN A 22 -1.07 -3.94 25.19
C GLN A 22 -0.36 -3.24 24.03
N ALA A 23 0.54 -3.97 23.37
CA ALA A 23 1.04 -3.55 22.08
C ALA A 23 -0.16 -3.57 21.13
N GLU A 24 -0.67 -2.39 20.82
CA GLU A 24 -1.63 -2.24 19.74
C GLU A 24 -0.94 -2.73 18.46
N GLU A 25 -1.46 -3.80 17.87
CA GLU A 25 -0.93 -4.32 16.62
C GLU A 25 -1.27 -3.30 15.54
N ILE A 26 -0.27 -2.49 15.16
CA ILE A 26 -0.43 -1.53 14.08
C ILE A 26 -0.61 -2.32 12.79
N ASP A 27 -1.80 -2.27 12.20
CA ASP A 27 -2.01 -2.74 10.82
C ASP A 27 -1.26 -1.80 9.89
N VAL A 28 -0.07 -2.26 9.45
CA VAL A 28 0.84 -1.51 8.59
C VAL A 28 0.22 -1.13 7.24
N TRP A 29 -0.82 -1.83 6.80
CA TRP A 29 -1.53 -1.51 5.57
C TRP A 29 -2.58 -0.42 5.79
N GLU A 30 -3.26 -0.46 6.93
CA GLU A 30 -4.22 0.58 7.31
C GLU A 30 -3.51 1.90 7.59
N GLN A 31 -2.38 1.85 8.30
CA GLN A 31 -1.53 3.03 8.47
C GLN A 31 -1.10 3.61 7.11
N ALA A 32 -0.70 2.77 6.16
CA ALA A 32 -0.33 3.23 4.81
C ALA A 32 -1.51 3.90 4.10
N ARG A 33 -2.72 3.35 4.25
CA ARG A 33 -3.94 3.94 3.72
C ARG A 33 -4.19 5.32 4.30
N GLU A 34 -4.04 5.48 5.61
CA GLU A 34 -4.17 6.77 6.31
C GLU A 34 -3.11 7.79 5.88
N GLU A 35 -1.91 7.33 5.48
CA GLU A 35 -0.82 8.14 4.91
C GLU A 35 -1.02 8.52 3.42
N GLY A 36 -2.18 8.19 2.85
CA GLY A 36 -2.54 8.48 1.46
C GLY A 36 -1.85 7.58 0.44
N ILE A 37 -1.34 6.42 0.85
CA ILE A 37 -0.79 5.44 -0.09
C ILE A 37 -1.95 4.79 -0.83
N GLN A 38 -1.94 4.86 -2.17
CA GLN A 38 -2.98 4.28 -3.02
C GLN A 38 -2.73 2.81 -3.30
N PHE A 39 -1.47 2.42 -3.45
CA PHE A 39 -1.06 1.06 -3.73
C PHE A 39 0.19 0.72 -2.94
N ARG A 40 0.21 -0.46 -2.34
CA ARG A 40 1.35 -0.96 -1.57
C ARG A 40 1.65 -2.40 -1.96
N ALA A 41 2.94 -2.72 -2.06
CA ALA A 41 3.43 -4.05 -2.42
C ALA A 41 4.69 -4.43 -1.65
N VAL A 42 4.88 -5.71 -1.41
CA VAL A 42 5.97 -6.28 -0.62
C VAL A 42 6.52 -7.56 -1.26
N GLY A 43 7.75 -7.91 -0.91
CA GLY A 43 8.33 -9.22 -1.22
C GLY A 43 9.53 -9.56 -0.34
N ASN A 44 9.99 -10.82 -0.41
CA ASN A 44 10.74 -11.42 0.70
C ASN A 44 12.26 -11.42 0.60
N GLU A 45 12.87 -11.47 -0.61
CA GLU A 45 14.31 -11.75 -0.72
C GLU A 45 15.05 -10.88 -1.74
N PRO A 46 15.91 -9.97 -1.27
CA PRO A 46 15.84 -9.32 0.05
C PRO A 46 14.46 -8.69 0.30
N GLY A 47 14.10 -8.47 1.56
CA GLY A 47 12.85 -7.79 1.91
C GLY A 47 12.74 -6.42 1.23
N TRP A 48 11.65 -6.18 0.51
CA TRP A 48 11.40 -4.93 -0.20
C TRP A 48 9.96 -4.47 -0.09
N LEU A 49 9.74 -3.17 -0.29
CA LEU A 49 8.46 -2.47 -0.23
C LEU A 49 8.36 -1.47 -1.39
N VAL A 50 7.20 -1.40 -2.02
CA VAL A 50 6.80 -0.32 -2.93
C VAL A 50 5.54 0.34 -2.40
N GLU A 51 5.53 1.67 -2.42
CA GLU A 51 4.35 2.49 -2.16
C GLU A 51 4.16 3.49 -3.30
N VAL A 52 2.92 3.62 -3.77
CA VAL A 52 2.52 4.58 -4.80
C VAL A 52 1.52 5.55 -4.19
N LYS A 53 1.79 6.85 -4.33
CA LYS A 53 0.88 7.94 -3.93
C LYS A 53 0.05 8.44 -5.12
N ASP A 54 -1.00 9.20 -4.79
CA ASP A 54 -1.93 9.83 -5.73
C ASP A 54 -1.28 10.79 -6.71
N ASP A 55 -0.26 11.51 -6.27
CA ASP A 55 0.53 12.42 -7.09
C ASP A 55 1.68 11.74 -7.85
N GLN A 56 1.52 10.43 -8.10
CA GLN A 56 2.47 9.61 -8.85
C GLN A 56 3.90 9.67 -8.29
N ARG A 57 4.04 9.79 -6.96
CA ARG A 57 5.32 9.54 -6.29
C ARG A 57 5.43 8.08 -5.91
N ILE A 58 6.59 7.49 -6.22
CA ILE A 58 6.95 6.14 -5.81
C ILE A 58 8.00 6.20 -4.70
N LYS A 59 7.77 5.36 -3.69
CA LYS A 59 8.78 5.00 -2.70
C LYS A 59 9.11 3.54 -2.86
N PHE A 60 10.39 3.24 -3.06
CA PHE A 60 10.93 1.89 -3.05
C PHE A 60 11.90 1.75 -1.88
N VAL A 61 11.65 0.77 -1.02
CA VAL A 61 12.53 0.41 0.10
C VAL A 61 13.02 -1.01 -0.12
N ASN A 62 14.28 -1.24 0.18
CA ASN A 62 14.94 -2.53 0.01
C ASN A 62 16.05 -2.70 1.03
N ASP A 63 16.71 -3.86 0.99
CA ASP A 63 17.79 -4.23 1.90
C ASP A 63 17.38 -4.02 3.36
N TYR A 64 16.16 -4.45 3.68
CA TYR A 64 15.56 -4.34 5.01
C TYR A 64 15.54 -2.91 5.59
N GLY A 65 15.41 -1.91 4.72
CA GLY A 65 15.34 -0.50 5.10
C GLY A 65 16.64 0.29 4.91
N ASN A 66 17.74 -0.37 4.55
CA ASN A 66 19.02 0.33 4.32
C ASN A 66 19.04 1.10 3.00
N LEU A 67 18.20 0.73 2.03
CA LEU A 67 18.03 1.45 0.78
C LEU A 67 16.62 2.00 0.68
N GLU A 68 16.50 3.32 0.54
CA GLU A 68 15.25 4.02 0.25
C GLU A 68 15.42 4.92 -0.96
N ILE A 69 14.52 4.78 -1.93
CA ILE A 69 14.42 5.62 -3.13
C ILE A 69 13.04 6.26 -3.13
N LYS A 70 13.00 7.58 -3.24
CA LYS A 70 11.78 8.37 -3.46
C LYS A 70 11.96 9.15 -4.74
N ALA A 71 11.07 8.94 -5.71
CA ALA A 71 11.16 9.58 -7.00
C ALA A 71 9.76 9.86 -7.57
N PRO A 72 9.61 10.93 -8.36
CA PRO A 72 8.43 11.06 -9.21
C PRO A 72 8.43 9.96 -10.28
N VAL A 73 7.24 9.57 -10.72
CA VAL A 73 7.05 8.77 -11.93
C VAL A 73 7.34 9.64 -13.14
N ASP A 74 8.12 9.11 -14.08
CA ASP A 74 8.45 9.77 -15.34
C ASP A 74 7.37 9.51 -16.40
N ASP A 75 6.96 8.25 -16.52
CA ASP A 75 5.88 7.82 -17.43
C ASP A 75 5.03 6.71 -16.80
N LEU A 76 3.79 6.61 -17.27
CA LEU A 76 2.81 5.62 -16.83
C LEU A 76 2.16 4.95 -18.03
N TRP A 77 2.40 3.64 -18.16
CA TRP A 77 1.63 2.81 -19.07
C TRP A 77 0.48 2.12 -18.33
N LEU A 78 -0.69 2.16 -18.94
CA LEU A 78 -1.89 1.45 -18.47
C LEU A 78 -2.22 0.31 -19.44
N GLY A 79 -2.54 -0.86 -18.90
CA GLY A 79 -3.05 -1.97 -19.68
C GLY A 79 -4.42 -1.68 -20.27
N PRO A 80 -4.89 -2.49 -21.25
CA PRO A 80 -6.16 -2.26 -21.95
C PRO A 80 -7.38 -2.14 -21.03
N ALA A 81 -7.38 -2.84 -19.89
CA ALA A 81 -8.44 -2.80 -18.89
C ALA A 81 -8.14 -1.85 -17.71
N GLY A 82 -6.99 -1.14 -17.72
CA GLY A 82 -6.56 -0.23 -16.66
C GLY A 82 -6.08 -0.87 -15.37
N GLU A 83 -6.22 -2.19 -15.21
CA GLU A 83 -5.81 -2.91 -14.01
C GLU A 83 -4.31 -3.25 -13.97
N ASP A 84 -3.70 -3.45 -15.14
CA ASP A 84 -2.26 -3.58 -15.28
C ASP A 84 -1.63 -2.19 -15.43
N LYS A 85 -0.51 -1.96 -14.75
CA LYS A 85 0.19 -0.68 -14.76
C LYS A 85 1.69 -0.88 -14.83
N ILE A 86 2.38 -0.05 -15.59
CA ILE A 86 3.84 0.07 -15.55
C ILE A 86 4.18 1.52 -15.24
N TYR A 87 4.77 1.73 -14.07
CA TYR A 87 5.35 3.00 -13.70
C TYR A 87 6.83 2.99 -14.10
N TYR A 88 7.23 3.97 -14.89
CA TYR A 88 8.61 4.21 -15.26
C TYR A 88 9.19 5.28 -14.33
N ILE A 89 10.32 4.98 -13.70
CA ILE A 89 11.06 5.92 -12.85
C ILE A 89 12.41 6.10 -13.50
N GLU A 90 12.68 7.30 -14.02
CA GLU A 90 13.95 7.64 -14.65
C GLU A 90 14.35 9.07 -14.28
N ASN A 91 15.59 9.23 -13.81
CA ASN A 91 16.24 10.52 -13.62
C ASN A 91 17.76 10.32 -13.70
N ASP A 92 18.53 11.39 -13.48
CA ASP A 92 20.00 11.39 -13.55
C ASP A 92 20.68 10.38 -12.60
N VAL A 93 19.98 9.85 -11.58
CA VAL A 93 20.55 9.01 -10.52
C VAL A 93 20.00 7.58 -10.54
N VAL A 94 18.71 7.39 -10.84
CA VAL A 94 18.04 6.09 -10.77
C VAL A 94 17.18 5.82 -11.99
N GLN A 95 17.17 4.55 -12.40
CA GLN A 95 16.29 4.05 -13.45
C GLN A 95 15.72 2.70 -13.02
N PHE A 96 14.40 2.57 -12.97
CA PHE A 96 13.72 1.29 -12.73
C PHE A 96 12.24 1.37 -13.11
N GLN A 97 11.60 0.21 -13.15
CA GLN A 97 10.18 0.06 -13.44
C GLN A 97 9.47 -0.62 -12.28
N VAL A 98 8.24 -0.20 -11.99
CA VAL A 98 7.30 -0.93 -11.15
C VAL A 98 6.18 -1.44 -12.03
N ILE A 99 6.12 -2.76 -12.20
CA ILE A 99 5.15 -3.46 -13.03
C ILE A 99 4.12 -4.09 -12.08
N ILE A 100 2.87 -3.67 -12.19
CA ILE A 100 1.73 -4.18 -11.42
C ILE A 100 0.83 -4.92 -12.39
N MET A 101 0.57 -6.19 -12.11
CA MET A 101 -0.27 -7.06 -12.93
C MET A 101 -1.47 -7.53 -12.11
N LYS A 102 -2.68 -7.44 -12.67
CA LYS A 102 -3.90 -8.00 -12.09
C LYS A 102 -3.87 -9.53 -12.19
N LYS A 103 -3.08 -10.12 -11.30
CA LYS A 103 -2.82 -11.54 -11.24
C LYS A 103 -2.57 -11.91 -9.80
N SER A 104 -3.31 -12.89 -9.30
CA SER A 104 -3.13 -13.38 -7.94
C SER A 104 -1.68 -13.85 -7.72
N TYR A 105 -1.09 -13.44 -6.60
CA TYR A 105 0.23 -13.83 -6.16
C TYR A 105 0.16 -14.40 -4.76
N GLN A 106 0.65 -15.62 -4.57
CA GLN A 106 0.81 -16.20 -3.25
C GLN A 106 2.26 -16.01 -2.80
N ASP A 107 2.42 -15.33 -1.67
CA ASP A 107 3.71 -15.20 -1.01
C ASP A 107 4.21 -16.60 -0.60
N PRO A 108 5.39 -17.04 -1.08
CA PRO A 108 5.89 -18.38 -0.81
C PRO A 108 6.36 -18.59 0.64
N MET A 109 6.63 -17.51 1.37
CA MET A 109 7.12 -17.54 2.75
C MET A 109 5.98 -17.50 3.76
N SER A 110 4.99 -16.62 3.55
CA SER A 110 3.85 -16.47 4.47
C SER A 110 2.61 -17.26 4.04
N GLY A 111 2.48 -17.59 2.76
CA GLY A 111 1.27 -18.15 2.17
C GLY A 111 0.17 -17.13 1.89
N GLU A 112 0.38 -15.85 2.23
CA GLU A 112 -0.57 -14.75 1.98
C GLU A 112 -0.86 -14.60 0.49
N VAL A 113 -2.13 -14.35 0.15
CA VAL A 113 -2.56 -14.17 -1.23
C VAL A 113 -2.85 -12.70 -1.50
N PHE A 114 -2.10 -12.13 -2.42
CA PHE A 114 -2.28 -10.78 -2.93
C PHE A 114 -3.07 -10.77 -4.23
N PRO A 115 -3.94 -9.76 -4.46
CA PRO A 115 -4.70 -9.62 -5.70
C PRO A 115 -3.84 -9.21 -6.90
N TYR A 116 -2.67 -8.60 -6.66
CA TYR A 116 -1.74 -8.17 -7.71
C TYR A 116 -0.37 -8.81 -7.53
N GLN A 117 0.22 -9.23 -8.66
CA GLN A 117 1.62 -9.61 -8.75
C GLN A 117 2.41 -8.37 -9.15
N VAL A 118 3.49 -8.10 -8.41
CA VAL A 118 4.33 -6.92 -8.62
C VAL A 118 5.75 -7.34 -8.97
N ARG A 119 6.34 -6.66 -9.96
CA ARG A 119 7.77 -6.76 -10.27
C ARG A 119 8.40 -5.39 -10.20
N VAL A 120 9.53 -5.29 -9.51
CA VAL A 120 10.38 -4.10 -9.54
C VAL A 120 11.62 -4.44 -10.36
N VAL A 121 11.87 -3.73 -11.45
CA VAL A 121 12.91 -4.06 -12.43
C VAL A 121 13.90 -2.93 -12.54
N PHE A 122 15.11 -3.14 -12.03
CA PHE A 122 16.29 -2.33 -12.26
C PHE A 122 17.08 -2.91 -13.45
N PRO A 123 17.99 -2.13 -14.08
CA PRO A 123 18.78 -2.60 -15.22
C PRO A 123 19.54 -3.92 -14.99
N ASN A 124 19.98 -4.19 -13.75
CA ASN A 124 20.80 -5.35 -13.40
C ASN A 124 20.14 -6.30 -12.37
N LYS A 125 18.91 -6.01 -11.91
CA LYS A 125 18.27 -6.77 -10.84
C LYS A 125 16.75 -6.63 -10.90
N SER A 126 16.03 -7.69 -10.54
CA SER A 126 14.58 -7.63 -10.43
C SER A 126 14.09 -8.29 -9.17
N TYR A 127 12.95 -7.82 -8.68
CA TYR A 127 12.25 -8.32 -7.51
C TYR A 127 10.84 -8.75 -7.91
N VAL A 128 10.28 -9.73 -7.20
CA VAL A 128 8.91 -10.25 -7.41
C VAL A 128 8.22 -10.38 -6.07
N GLY A 129 6.93 -10.03 -6.03
CA GLY A 129 6.14 -9.99 -4.81
C GLY A 129 4.67 -9.71 -5.10
N GLY A 130 3.93 -9.36 -4.05
CA GLY A 130 2.50 -9.15 -4.09
C GLY A 130 2.10 -7.76 -3.58
N GLY A 131 0.95 -7.26 -4.01
CA GLY A 131 0.43 -5.99 -3.55
C GLY A 131 -1.08 -5.86 -3.64
N ARG A 132 -1.59 -4.78 -3.05
CA ARG A 132 -3.01 -4.43 -3.04
C ARG A 132 -3.22 -2.92 -3.18
N LEU A 133 -4.35 -2.56 -3.78
CA LEU A 133 -4.88 -1.20 -3.70
C LEU A 133 -5.36 -0.96 -2.26
N LEU A 134 -5.11 0.23 -1.74
CA LEU A 134 -5.51 0.65 -0.39
C LEU A 134 -6.58 1.74 -0.44
N ILE A 135 -6.54 2.56 -1.48
CA ILE A 135 -7.55 3.58 -1.78
C ILE A 135 -8.05 3.27 -3.19
N GLU A 136 -9.35 3.03 -3.32
CA GLU A 136 -9.96 2.98 -4.64
C GLU A 136 -9.94 4.41 -5.20
N ALA A 137 -9.41 4.58 -6.42
CA ALA A 137 -9.55 5.86 -7.11
C ALA A 137 -11.06 6.11 -7.23
N GLU A 138 -11.55 7.19 -6.62
CA GLU A 138 -12.97 7.51 -6.70
C GLU A 138 -13.38 7.53 -8.17
N ASP A 139 -14.41 6.77 -8.49
CA ASP A 139 -15.05 6.72 -9.79
C ASP A 139 -15.51 8.14 -10.14
N ASN A 140 -14.74 8.84 -10.97
CA ASN A 140 -15.02 10.20 -11.43
C ASN A 140 -16.19 10.26 -12.43
N THR A 141 -17.12 9.30 -12.35
CA THR A 141 -18.31 9.17 -13.23
C THR A 141 -19.58 9.66 -12.54
N ARG A 142 -19.50 10.65 -11.63
CA ARG A 142 -20.67 11.39 -11.11
C ARG A 142 -20.73 12.84 -11.61
N GLY A 143 -20.50 13.06 -12.90
CA GLY A 143 -20.58 14.39 -13.49
C GLY A 143 -21.06 14.50 -14.93
N ALA A 144 -21.46 13.40 -15.59
CA ALA A 144 -21.79 13.41 -17.02
C ALA A 144 -23.24 12.99 -17.37
N GLU A 145 -24.12 12.83 -16.38
CA GLU A 145 -25.54 12.52 -16.61
C GLU A 145 -26.45 13.62 -16.06
N GLU A 146 -26.39 14.83 -16.63
CA GLU A 146 -27.47 15.82 -16.48
C GLU A 146 -27.41 16.94 -17.55
N GLU A 147 -27.19 16.58 -18.82
CA GLU A 147 -27.55 17.48 -19.94
C GLU A 147 -28.01 16.67 -21.16
N ASN A 148 -29.11 15.93 -21.01
CA ASN A 148 -29.88 15.42 -22.14
C ASN A 148 -31.37 15.61 -21.84
N GLY A 149 -31.80 16.87 -21.85
CA GLY A 149 -33.20 17.25 -21.94
C GLY A 149 -33.48 17.85 -23.32
N GLN A 150 -33.94 17.02 -24.26
CA GLN A 150 -34.63 17.44 -25.47
C GLN A 150 -36.05 16.83 -25.44
N PRO A 151 -37.10 17.54 -25.89
CA PRO A 151 -37.56 17.40 -27.29
C PRO A 151 -37.93 18.76 -27.94
N GLU A 152 -37.50 19.00 -29.18
CA GLU A 152 -38.28 18.94 -30.44
C GLU A 152 -39.48 19.89 -30.57
N GLY A 153 -39.54 20.65 -31.68
CA GLY A 153 -40.83 21.07 -32.24
C GLY A 153 -40.87 22.36 -33.07
N ASN A 154 -40.93 22.15 -34.40
CA ASN A 154 -41.59 22.98 -35.43
C ASN A 154 -40.82 24.16 -36.06
N THR A 155 -40.25 23.87 -37.23
CA THR A 155 -40.34 24.77 -38.38
C THR A 155 -41.07 23.99 -39.48
N GLU A 156 -42.23 24.48 -39.92
CA GLU A 156 -42.78 24.30 -41.27
C GLU A 156 -43.95 25.27 -41.47
N ASP A 157 -43.94 25.92 -42.64
CA ASP A 157 -44.80 26.98 -43.23
C ASP A 157 -44.57 28.45 -42.84
#